data_AF-A0A109UW76-F1
#
_entry.id   AF-A0A109UW76-F1
#
_cell.length_a   1.000
_cell.length_b   1.000
_cell.length_c   1.000
_cell.angle_alpha   90.00
_cell.angle_beta   90.00
_cell.angle_gamma   90.00
#
_symmetry.space_group_name_H-M   'P 1'
#
loop_
_entity.id
_entity.type
_entity.pdbx_description
1 polymer ?
#
loop_
_entity_poly.entity_id
_entity_poly.type
_entity_poly.pdbx_seq_one_letter_code
_entity_poly.pdbx_strand_id
1 'polypeptide(L)'
;MTLRKVPLINSMSGEMPKGRPKLQLYPLHLPEQFKTPQHFPAWMNECDQLIDSIDRTKEQAKEWDQWYRETYLNKQPPGILDMELLLPKKR
;
A
#
# COMPACT_ATOMS: atom_id res chain seq x y z
N MET A 1 77.74 -32.86 9.03
CA MET A 1 76.47 -32.11 8.88
C MET A 1 76.07 -32.15 7.42
N THR A 2 74.87 -32.64 7.09
CA THR A 2 74.41 -32.76 5.68
C THR A 2 73.82 -31.44 5.20
N LEU A 3 74.27 -30.96 4.03
CA LEU A 3 73.83 -29.72 3.38
C LEU A 3 72.30 -29.61 3.22
N ARG A 4 71.61 -30.76 3.15
CA ARG A 4 70.14 -30.84 3.08
C ARG A 4 69.42 -30.29 4.32
N LYS A 5 70.12 -30.12 5.45
CA LYS A 5 69.56 -29.55 6.68
C LYS A 5 69.67 -28.02 6.75
N VAL A 6 70.28 -27.38 5.75
CA VAL A 6 70.44 -25.92 5.71
C VAL A 6 69.39 -25.33 4.76
N PRO A 7 68.50 -24.44 5.24
CA PRO A 7 67.52 -23.79 4.38
C PRO A 7 68.23 -22.80 3.44
N LEU A 8 67.84 -22.81 2.17
CA LEU A 8 68.32 -21.84 1.19
C LEU A 8 67.57 -20.51 1.41
N ILE A 9 68.31 -19.42 1.50
CA ILE A 9 67.77 -18.07 1.70
C ILE A 9 67.95 -17.29 0.39
N ASN A 10 66.91 -16.61 -0.06
CA ASN A 10 67.02 -15.72 -1.21
C ASN A 10 67.74 -14.42 -0.81
N SER A 11 68.82 -14.09 -1.51
CA SER A 11 69.60 -12.86 -1.30
C SER A 11 68.78 -11.58 -1.56
N MET A 12 67.74 -11.66 -2.40
CA MET A 12 66.87 -10.54 -2.77
C MET A 12 65.54 -10.55 -2.01
N SER A 13 65.50 -11.15 -0.82
CA SER A 13 64.27 -11.36 -0.03
C SER A 13 63.47 -10.08 0.27
N GLY A 14 64.12 -8.91 0.28
CA GLY A 14 63.49 -7.60 0.46
C GLY A 14 62.83 -7.04 -0.80
N GLU A 15 63.36 -7.35 -1.98
CA GLU A 15 62.86 -6.88 -3.28
C GLU A 15 61.95 -7.90 -3.96
N MET A 16 61.91 -9.14 -3.46
CA MET A 16 61.10 -10.19 -4.05
C MET A 16 59.62 -9.85 -3.90
N PRO A 17 58.85 -9.72 -5.00
CA PRO A 17 57.45 -9.36 -4.93
C PRO A 17 56.68 -10.46 -4.19
N LYS A 18 56.12 -10.10 -3.03
CA LYS A 18 55.26 -10.99 -2.25
C LYS A 18 53.85 -10.91 -2.80
N GLY A 19 53.21 -12.07 -2.96
CA GLY A 19 51.80 -12.14 -3.34
C GLY A 19 50.93 -11.38 -2.34
N ARG A 20 50.02 -10.53 -2.84
CA ARG A 20 49.06 -9.82 -2.00
C ARG A 20 47.85 -10.71 -1.71
N PRO A 21 47.26 -10.65 -0.51
CA PRO A 21 46.05 -11.38 -0.21
C PRO A 21 44.91 -10.92 -1.13
N LYS A 22 44.13 -11.88 -1.63
CA LYS A 22 42.95 -11.58 -2.47
C LYS A 22 41.89 -10.89 -1.60
N LEU A 23 41.40 -9.74 -2.06
CA LEU A 23 40.30 -9.04 -1.41
C LEU A 23 39.04 -9.91 -1.46
N GLN A 24 38.51 -10.27 -0.29
CA GLN A 24 37.24 -10.97 -0.17
C GLN A 24 36.13 -9.92 0.00
N LEU A 25 35.23 -9.85 -0.97
CA LEU A 25 34.03 -9.03 -0.88
C LEU A 25 32.87 -9.93 -0.46
N TYR A 26 32.07 -9.45 0.48
CA TYR A 26 30.84 -10.12 0.86
C TYR A 26 29.79 -9.96 -0.25
N PRO A 27 28.96 -10.99 -0.48
CA PRO A 27 27.88 -10.90 -1.45
C PRO A 27 26.86 -9.86 -1.01
N LEU A 28 26.52 -8.94 -1.92
CA LEU A 28 25.42 -8.01 -1.72
C LEU A 28 24.12 -8.73 -2.08
N HIS A 29 23.26 -8.97 -1.09
CA HIS A 29 21.94 -9.53 -1.33
C HIS A 29 20.91 -8.40 -1.40
N LEU A 30 20.20 -8.33 -2.53
CA LEU A 30 19.01 -7.50 -2.63
C LEU A 30 17.87 -8.23 -1.90
N PRO A 31 17.05 -7.52 -1.10
CA PRO A 31 15.88 -8.11 -0.49
C PRO A 31 14.95 -8.62 -1.59
N GLU A 32 14.40 -9.81 -1.39
CA GLU A 32 13.39 -10.33 -2.29
C GLU A 32 12.21 -9.35 -2.33
N GLN A 33 11.77 -9.01 -3.54
CA GLN A 33 10.54 -8.27 -3.72
C GLN A 33 9.41 -9.13 -3.17
N PHE A 34 8.85 -8.72 -2.04
CA PHE A 34 7.70 -9.39 -1.44
C PHE A 34 6.62 -9.50 -2.52
N LYS A 35 6.31 -10.73 -2.92
CA LYS A 35 5.13 -10.99 -3.72
C LYS A 35 3.95 -10.81 -2.77
N THR A 36 3.39 -9.61 -2.80
CA THR A 36 2.14 -9.25 -2.10
C THR A 36 0.88 -9.38 -2.99
N PRO A 37 0.77 -10.28 -4.00
CA PRO A 37 -0.39 -10.29 -4.88
C PRO A 37 -1.66 -10.80 -4.20
N GLN A 38 -1.58 -11.32 -2.97
CA GLN A 38 -2.75 -11.84 -2.25
C GLN A 38 -3.45 -10.78 -1.40
N HIS A 39 -2.71 -9.82 -0.84
CA HIS A 39 -3.33 -8.77 -0.04
C HIS A 39 -3.90 -7.65 -0.91
N PHE A 40 -3.20 -7.26 -1.97
CA PHE A 40 -3.65 -6.14 -2.80
C PHE A 40 -5.07 -6.34 -3.39
N PRO A 41 -5.44 -7.52 -3.91
CA PRO A 41 -6.80 -7.75 -4.41
C PRO A 41 -7.87 -7.73 -3.32
N ALA A 42 -7.57 -8.21 -2.11
CA ALA A 42 -8.52 -8.15 -1.00
C ALA A 42 -8.86 -6.70 -0.63
N TRP A 43 -7.84 -5.84 -0.58
CA TRP A 43 -8.01 -4.41 -0.31
C TRP A 43 -8.80 -3.71 -1.43
N MET A 44 -8.54 -4.03 -2.69
CA MET A 44 -9.32 -3.48 -3.81
C MET A 44 -10.79 -3.88 -3.70
N ASN A 45 -11.07 -5.16 -3.43
CA ASN A 45 -12.44 -5.65 -3.30
C ASN A 45 -13.20 -4.96 -2.16
N GLU A 46 -12.55 -4.66 -1.03
CA GLU A 46 -13.15 -3.91 0.06
C GLU A 46 -13.51 -2.48 -0.36
N CYS A 47 -12.62 -1.80 -1.10
CA CYS A 47 -12.92 -0.48 -1.65
C CYS A 47 -14.10 -0.51 -2.62
N ASP A 48 -14.17 -1.51 -3.50
CA ASP A 48 -15.28 -1.65 -4.45
C ASP A 48 -16.62 -1.87 -3.74
N GLN A 49 -16.63 -2.73 -2.71
CA GLN A 49 -17.82 -2.95 -1.88
C GLN A 49 -18.30 -1.68 -1.16
N LEU A 50 -17.37 -0.85 -0.69
CA LEU A 50 -17.72 0.43 -0.08
C LEU A 50 -18.37 1.38 -1.09
N ILE A 51 -17.83 1.47 -2.30
CA ILE A 51 -18.40 2.30 -3.38
C ILE A 51 -19.82 1.83 -3.70
N ASP A 52 -20.00 0.53 -3.91
CA ASP A 52 -21.32 -0.07 -4.20
C ASP A 52 -22.33 0.22 -3.08
N SER A 53 -21.90 0.14 -1.82
CA SER A 53 -22.77 0.43 -0.67
C SER A 53 -23.21 1.89 -0.61
N ILE A 54 -22.30 2.82 -0.95
CA ILE A 54 -22.59 4.25 -0.98
C ILE A 54 -23.58 4.55 -2.10
N ASP A 55 -23.39 3.96 -3.27
CA ASP A 55 -24.25 4.22 -4.42
C ASP A 55 -25.65 3.64 -4.22
N ARG A 56 -25.78 2.44 -3.63
CA ARG A 56 -27.08 1.91 -3.19
C ARG A 56 -27.77 2.83 -2.17
N THR A 57 -27.02 3.36 -1.22
CA THR A 57 -27.58 4.30 -0.22
C THR A 57 -28.09 5.57 -0.88
N LYS A 58 -27.37 6.10 -1.88
CA LYS A 58 -27.81 7.27 -2.65
C LYS A 58 -29.07 6.99 -3.47
N GLU A 59 -29.17 5.81 -4.07
CA GLU A 59 -30.37 5.40 -4.81
C GLU A 59 -31.59 5.30 -3.88
N GLN A 60 -31.44 4.63 -2.73
CA GLN A 60 -32.49 4.55 -1.73
C GLN A 60 -32.91 5.92 -1.20
N ALA A 61 -31.96 6.85 -1.01
CA ALA A 61 -32.27 8.22 -0.62
C ALA A 61 -33.14 8.95 -1.67
N LYS A 62 -32.90 8.71 -2.98
CA LYS A 62 -33.74 9.28 -4.05
C LYS A 62 -35.14 8.67 -4.04
N GLU A 63 -35.25 7.36 -3.88
CA GLU A 63 -36.54 6.67 -3.77
C GLU A 63 -37.34 7.20 -2.57
N TRP A 64 -36.67 7.39 -1.44
CA TRP A 64 -37.26 7.98 -0.24
C TRP A 64 -37.74 9.42 -0.47
N ASP A 65 -36.90 10.27 -1.08
CA ASP A 65 -37.25 11.66 -1.38
C ASP A 65 -38.47 11.74 -2.31
N GLN A 66 -38.56 10.83 -3.29
CA GLN A 66 -39.71 10.74 -4.19
C GLN A 66 -40.96 10.31 -3.42
N TRP A 67 -40.87 9.23 -2.63
CA TRP A 67 -41.98 8.76 -1.79
C TRP A 67 -42.46 9.84 -0.81
N TYR A 68 -41.53 10.57 -0.19
CA TYR A 68 -41.83 11.64 0.76
C TYR A 68 -42.58 12.80 0.10
N ARG A 69 -42.16 13.21 -1.10
CA ARG A 69 -42.88 14.21 -1.91
C ARG A 69 -44.29 13.74 -2.24
N GLU A 70 -44.42 12.53 -2.77
CA GLU A 70 -45.70 12.02 -3.28
C GLU A 70 -46.70 11.73 -2.18
N THR A 71 -46.25 11.21 -1.04
CA THR A 71 -47.12 10.71 0.02
C THR A 71 -47.39 11.73 1.11
N TYR A 72 -46.38 12.51 1.50
CA TYR A 72 -46.48 13.42 2.64
C TYR A 72 -46.74 14.86 2.19
N LEU A 73 -45.93 15.41 1.27
CA LEU A 73 -46.06 16.80 0.84
C LEU A 73 -47.34 17.04 0.02
N ASN A 74 -47.73 16.11 -0.86
CA ASN A 74 -48.97 16.26 -1.64
C ASN A 74 -50.26 16.08 -0.83
N LYS A 75 -50.20 15.43 0.34
CA LYS A 75 -51.36 15.24 1.23
C LYS A 75 -51.43 16.31 2.33
N GLN A 76 -50.47 17.23 2.39
CA GLN A 76 -50.46 18.30 3.37
C GLN A 76 -51.47 19.39 2.96
N PRO A 77 -52.26 19.91 3.92
CA PRO A 77 -53.24 20.94 3.62
C PRO A 77 -52.58 22.22 3.07
N PRO A 78 -53.23 22.93 2.13
CA PRO A 78 -52.69 24.14 1.52
C PRO A 78 -52.51 25.21 2.61
N GLY A 79 -51.27 25.66 2.82
CA GLY A 79 -50.89 26.68 3.82
C GLY A 79 -49.64 26.35 4.63
N ILE A 80 -49.19 25.09 4.66
CA ILE A 80 -47.95 24.70 5.37
C ILE A 80 -46.71 24.82 4.47
N LEU A 81 -46.86 24.60 3.15
CA LEU A 81 -45.76 24.68 2.18
C LEU A 81 -45.23 26.12 1.95
N ASP A 82 -46.05 27.15 2.17
CA ASP A 82 -45.63 28.57 2.08
C ASP A 82 -44.84 29.06 3.30
N MET A 83 -44.78 28.26 4.37
CA MET A 83 -43.99 28.55 5.56
C MET A 83 -42.65 27.81 5.47
N GLU A 84 -41.67 28.40 4.79
CA GLU A 84 -40.26 27.96 4.77
C GLU A 84 -39.63 27.80 6.18
N LEU A 85 -40.34 28.16 7.25
CA LEU A 85 -39.84 28.22 8.62
C LEU A 85 -39.52 26.86 9.27
N LEU A 86 -40.09 25.74 8.78
CA LEU A 86 -39.99 24.44 9.45
C LEU A 86 -39.38 23.31 8.60
N LEU A 87 -38.71 23.64 7.49
CA LEU A 87 -37.94 22.64 6.77
C LEU A 87 -36.59 22.41 7.49
N PRO A 88 -36.22 21.14 7.78
CA PRO A 88 -34.91 20.86 8.34
C PRO A 88 -33.83 21.33 7.37
N LYS A 89 -32.98 22.24 7.84
CA LYS A 89 -31.87 22.80 7.08
C LYS A 89 -30.92 21.67 6.67
N LYS A 90 -30.79 21.42 5.36
CA LYS A 90 -29.88 20.42 4.80
C LYS A 90 -28.47 20.62 5.37
N ARG A 91 -27.88 19.55 5.92
CA ARG A 91 -26.46 19.45 6.27
C ARG A 91 -25.67 19.00 5.04
#